data_AF-A0A6I1ZKL4-F1
#
_entry.id   AF-A0A6I1ZKL4-F1
#
_cell.length_a   1.000
_cell.length_b   1.000
_cell.length_c   1.000
_cell.angle_alpha   90.00
_cell.angle_beta   90.00
_cell.angle_gamma   90.00
#
_symmetry.space_group_name_H-M   'P 1'
#
loop_
_entity.id
_entity.type
_entity.pdbx_description
1 polymer ?
#
loop_
_entity_poly.entity_id
_entity_poly.type
_entity_poly.pdbx_seq_one_letter_code
_entity_poly.pdbx_strand_id
1 'polypeptide(L)' 'MITMAQLESKTRDELEALAKEQGISGYSSLKKSELVIHILKSQAEHQGNLF' A
#
# COMPACT_ATOMS: atom_id res chain seq x y z
N MET A 1 -2.76 2.53 12.17
CA MET A 1 -1.58 1.80 11.67
C MET A 1 -2.04 0.49 11.08
N ILE A 2 -2.08 0.39 9.75
CA ILE A 2 -2.23 -0.91 9.07
C ILE A 2 -0.83 -1.54 9.06
N THR A 3 -0.71 -2.80 9.49
CA THR A 3 0.58 -3.51 9.53
C THR A 3 0.81 -4.33 8.26
N MET A 4 2.06 -4.72 7.99
CA MET A 4 2.42 -5.60 6.87
C MET A 4 1.54 -6.86 6.83
N ALA A 5 1.35 -7.53 7.97
CA ALA A 5 0.53 -8.72 8.07
C ALA A 5 -0.94 -8.49 7.67
N GLN A 6 -1.49 -7.30 7.97
CA GLN A 6 -2.84 -6.92 7.56
C GLN A 6 -2.94 -6.69 6.04
N LEU A 7 -1.92 -6.13 5.42
CA LEU A 7 -1.86 -5.95 3.96
C LEU A 7 -1.68 -7.29 3.24
N GLU A 8 -0.87 -8.20 3.78
CA GLU A 8 -0.69 -9.53 3.19
C GLU A 8 -1.95 -10.39 3.25
N SER A 9 -2.75 -10.23 4.31
CA SER A 9 -4.04 -10.92 4.47
C SER A 9 -5.16 -10.28 3.64
N LYS A 10 -4.98 -9.06 3.11
CA LYS A 10 -5.93 -8.43 2.18
C LYS A 10 -5.88 -9.07 0.79
N THR A 11 -6.99 -8.93 0.07
CA THR A 11 -7.05 -9.32 -1.33
C THR A 11 -6.34 -8.31 -2.22
N ARG A 12 -6.00 -8.70 -3.46
CA ARG A 12 -5.41 -7.77 -4.44
C ARG A 12 -6.31 -6.56 -4.66
N ASP A 13 -7.61 -6.78 -4.75
CA ASP A 13 -8.62 -5.73 -4.97
C ASP A 13 -8.64 -4.69 -3.82
N GLU A 14 -8.62 -5.17 -2.56
CA GLU A 14 -8.51 -4.28 -1.39
C GLU A 14 -7.20 -3.49 -1.35
N LEU A 15 -6.09 -4.10 -1.78
CA LEU A 15 -4.81 -3.41 -1.88
C LEU A 15 -4.86 -2.35 -2.99
N GLU A 16 -5.47 -2.65 -4.13
CA GLU A 16 -5.66 -1.67 -5.22
C GLU A 16 -6.52 -0.50 -4.77
N ALA A 17 -7.59 -0.75 -4.02
CA ALA A 17 -8.41 0.29 -3.41
C ALA A 17 -7.60 1.18 -2.44
N LEU A 18 -6.83 0.58 -1.53
CA LEU A 18 -5.96 1.30 -0.61
C LEU A 18 -4.88 2.11 -1.34
N ALA A 19 -4.30 1.57 -2.40
CA ALA A 19 -3.32 2.26 -3.22
C ALA A 19 -3.95 3.47 -3.92
N LYS A 20 -5.17 3.31 -4.45
CA LYS A 20 -5.94 4.41 -5.05
C LYS A 20 -6.30 5.49 -4.05
N GLU A 21 -6.74 5.11 -2.84
CA GLU A 21 -7.04 6.06 -1.76
C GLU A 21 -5.81 6.87 -1.32
N GLN A 22 -4.62 6.26 -1.38
CA GLN A 22 -3.35 6.93 -1.10
C GLN A 22 -2.76 7.68 -2.31
N GLY A 23 -3.45 7.71 -3.45
CA GLY A 23 -2.95 8.38 -4.66
C GLY A 23 -1.76 7.70 -5.33
N ILE A 24 -1.48 6.44 -4.99
CA ILE A 24 -0.42 5.65 -5.63
C ILE A 24 -0.86 5.42 -7.08
N SER A 25 0.03 5.72 -8.03
CA SER A 25 -0.20 5.47 -9.46
C SER A 25 0.59 4.24 -9.92
N GLY A 26 0.05 3.50 -10.89
CA GLY A 26 0.70 2.29 -11.43
C GLY A 26 0.41 0.98 -10.68
N TYR A 27 -0.47 0.99 -9.67
CA TYR A 27 -0.81 -0.20 -8.88
C TYR A 27 -1.42 -1.35 -9.70
N SER A 28 -2.16 -1.06 -10.77
CA SER A 28 -2.80 -2.10 -11.60
C SER A 28 -1.80 -2.98 -12.35
N SER A 29 -0.56 -2.51 -12.52
CA SER A 29 0.54 -3.26 -13.13
C SER A 29 1.41 -3.99 -12.10
N LEU A 30 1.21 -3.71 -10.81
CA LEU A 30 2.00 -4.26 -9.72
C LEU A 30 1.45 -5.61 -9.26
N LYS A 31 2.37 -6.50 -8.86
CA LYS A 31 2.00 -7.76 -8.20
C LYS A 31 1.46 -7.46 -6.80
N LYS A 32 0.69 -8.39 -6.22
CA LYS A 32 0.16 -8.27 -4.86
C LYS A 32 1.24 -7.85 -3.85
N SER A 33 2.40 -8.51 -3.87
CA SER A 33 3.52 -8.22 -2.97
C SER A 33 4.09 -6.81 -3.16
N GLU A 34 4.19 -6.33 -4.40
CA GLU A 34 4.65 -4.97 -4.71
C GLU A 34 3.65 -3.92 -4.23
N LEU A 35 2.36 -4.19 -4.41
CA LEU A 35 1.25 -3.37 -3.91
C LEU A 35 1.30 -3.22 -2.38
N VAL A 36 1.55 -4.31 -1.65
CA VAL A 36 1.75 -4.30 -0.19
C VAL A 36 2.92 -3.38 0.19
N ILE A 37 4.07 -3.52 -0.47
CA ILE A 37 5.26 -2.71 -0.17
C ILE A 37 5.02 -1.23 -0.48
N HIS A 38 4.40 -0.92 -1.62
CA HIS A 38 4.08 0.47 -2.01
C HIS A 38 3.13 1.14 -1.02
N ILE A 39 2.07 0.44 -0.60
CA ILE A 39 1.13 0.93 0.40
C ILE A 39 1.83 1.11 1.74
N LEU A 40 2.64 0.16 2.18
CA LEU A 40 3.38 0.26 3.44
C LEU A 40 4.33 1.46 3.43
N LYS A 41 5.04 1.66 2.31
CA LYS A 41 5.96 2.79 2.11
C LYS A 41 5.22 4.12 2.12
N SER A 42 4.12 4.24 1.36
CA SER A 42 3.30 5.46 1.33
C SER A 42 2.71 5.79 2.70
N GLN A 43 2.25 4.77 3.45
CA GLN A 43 1.83 4.98 4.83
C GLN A 43 2.96 5.44 5.72
N ALA A 44 4.17 4.87 5.61
CA ALA A 44 5.33 5.31 6.38
C ALA A 44 5.71 6.77 6.08
N GLU A 45 5.66 7.16 4.80
CA GLU A 45 5.87 8.55 4.35
C GLU A 45 4.79 9.50 4.91
N HIS A 46 3.53 9.06 4.98
CA HIS A 46 2.41 9.84 5.54
C HIS A 46 2.39 9.90 7.07
N GLN A 47 2.79 8.84 7.78
CA GLN A 47 2.76 8.76 9.26
C GLN A 47 3.98 9.40 9.91
N GLY A 48 5.06 9.59 9.17
CA GLY A 48 6.31 10.14 9.67
C GLY A 48 7.00 10.99 8.62
N ASN A 49 6.80 12.30 8.74
CA ASN A 49 7.77 13.33 8.41
C ASN A 49 9.23 12.82 8.56
N LEU A 50 9.87 12.43 7.45
CA LEU A 50 11.27 12.00 7.40
C LEU A 50 11.98 12.67 6.21
N PHE A 51 12.26 13.95 6.39
CA PHE A 51 13.62 14.47 6.22
C PHE A 51 14.15 14.84 7.61
#